data_AF-A0A091MRX9-F1
#
_entry.id   AF-A0A091MRX9-F1
#
_cell.length_a   1.000
_cell.length_b   1.000
_cell.length_c   1.000
_cell.angle_alpha   90.00
_cell.angle_beta   90.00
_cell.angle_gamma   90.00
#
_symmetry.space_group_name_H-M   'P 1'
#
loop_
_entity.id
_entity.type
_entity.pdbx_description
1 polymer ?
#
loop_
_entity_poly.entity_id
_entity_poly.type
_entity_poly.pdbx_seq_one_letter_code
_entity_poly.pdbx_strand_id
1 'polypeptide(L)'
;DLFWVAILMIVCSFMGLPWYVAATVISIAHIDSLKMETETSAPGEQPKFLGVREQRVTGVIVFILTGVSVFMAPILKFIPMPVLYGVFLYMGVASLNGVQFMDRLKLLLMPLKHQPDFIYLRHVPLRRVHLFTFLQVVCLALLWILKSTVAAIIFPVMILALVAVRKAMDYLFSQHDLSFLDDVIPEKDKKKKEDEKKKKKKK
;
A
#
# COMPACT_ATOMS: atom_id res chain seq x y z
N ASP A 1 -1.86 9.57 -17.32
CA ASP A 1 -3.11 8.96 -16.82
C ASP A 1 -4.27 9.93 -16.70
N LEU A 2 -4.15 11.04 -15.94
CA LEU A 2 -5.28 11.95 -15.72
C LEU A 2 -5.94 12.47 -17.01
N PHE A 3 -5.15 12.81 -18.04
CA PHE A 3 -5.64 13.22 -19.35
C PHE A 3 -6.53 12.14 -20.03
N TRP A 4 -6.08 10.89 -20.03
CA TRP A 4 -6.84 9.78 -20.60
C TRP A 4 -8.12 9.47 -19.81
N VAL A 5 -8.04 9.53 -18.48
CA VAL A 5 -9.22 9.37 -17.61
C VAL A 5 -10.26 10.46 -17.89
N ALA A 6 -9.83 11.72 -18.09
CA ALA A 6 -10.73 12.82 -18.43
C ALA A 6 -11.44 12.60 -19.78
N ILE A 7 -10.71 12.15 -20.82
CA ILE A 7 -11.30 11.80 -22.12
C ILE A 7 -12.36 10.68 -21.94
N LEU A 8 -12.00 9.62 -21.22
CA LEU A 8 -12.92 8.49 -20.97
C LEU A 8 -14.16 8.93 -20.19
N MET A 9 -14.03 9.86 -19.26
CA MET A 9 -15.15 10.39 -18.48
C MET A 9 -16.15 11.13 -19.36
N ILE A 10 -15.68 11.92 -20.34
CA ILE A 10 -16.54 12.60 -21.32
C ILE A 10 -17.32 11.57 -22.15
N VAL A 11 -16.62 10.56 -22.68
CA VAL A 11 -17.23 9.49 -23.48
C VAL A 11 -18.26 8.70 -22.66
N CYS A 12 -17.91 8.28 -21.44
CA CYS A 12 -18.83 7.55 -20.55
C CYS A 12 -20.07 8.38 -20.22
N SER A 13 -19.92 9.69 -19.98
CA SER A 13 -21.04 10.59 -19.70
C SER A 13 -22.01 10.69 -20.87
N PHE A 14 -21.49 10.77 -22.11
CA PHE A 14 -22.33 10.80 -23.30
C PHE A 14 -23.08 9.48 -23.54
N MET A 15 -22.44 8.35 -23.23
CA MET A 15 -23.02 7.02 -23.38
C MET A 15 -23.88 6.57 -22.20
N GLY A 16 -24.01 7.40 -21.13
CA GLY A 16 -24.75 7.03 -19.92
C GLY A 16 -24.09 5.93 -19.07
N LEU A 17 -22.79 5.69 -19.26
CA LEU A 17 -22.02 4.68 -18.54
C LEU A 17 -21.44 5.26 -17.23
N PRO A 18 -21.27 4.44 -16.17
CA PRO A 18 -20.63 4.87 -14.93
C PRO A 18 -19.19 5.39 -15.16
N TRP A 19 -18.78 6.38 -14.37
CA TRP A 19 -17.41 6.89 -14.42
C TRP A 19 -16.41 5.91 -13.78
N TYR A 20 -15.24 5.79 -14.42
CA TYR A 20 -14.16 4.92 -13.95
C TYR A 20 -13.10 5.70 -13.19
N VAL A 21 -12.59 5.09 -12.12
CA VAL A 21 -11.47 5.58 -11.30
C VAL A 21 -10.48 4.43 -11.10
N ALA A 22 -9.20 4.77 -10.93
CA ALA A 22 -8.14 3.80 -10.65
C ALA A 22 -8.40 3.06 -9.32
N ALA A 23 -8.34 1.73 -9.35
CA ALA A 23 -8.61 0.87 -8.20
C ALA A 23 -7.32 0.49 -7.47
N THR A 24 -7.07 1.08 -6.29
CA THR A 24 -5.80 0.92 -5.56
C THR A 24 -5.47 -0.52 -5.17
N VAL A 25 -6.40 -1.24 -4.52
CA VAL A 25 -6.16 -2.62 -4.05
C VAL A 25 -5.91 -3.58 -5.22
N ILE A 26 -6.70 -3.47 -6.28
CA ILE A 26 -6.58 -4.31 -7.47
C ILE A 26 -5.28 -4.02 -8.21
N SER A 27 -4.89 -2.74 -8.33
CA SER A 27 -3.61 -2.36 -8.94
C SER A 27 -2.41 -2.90 -8.15
N ILE A 28 -2.44 -2.87 -6.82
CA ILE A 28 -1.38 -3.46 -5.99
C ILE A 28 -1.32 -4.97 -6.17
N ALA A 29 -2.46 -5.66 -6.16
CA ALA A 29 -2.52 -7.11 -6.38
C ALA A 29 -2.00 -7.51 -7.77
N HIS A 30 -2.31 -6.70 -8.79
CA HIS A 30 -1.77 -6.90 -10.15
C HIS A 30 -0.25 -6.72 -10.18
N ILE A 31 0.29 -5.67 -9.55
CA ILE A 31 1.74 -5.44 -9.45
C ILE A 31 2.43 -6.58 -8.70
N ASP A 32 1.83 -7.06 -7.61
CA ASP A 32 2.39 -8.17 -6.82
C ASP A 32 2.40 -9.48 -7.61
N SER A 33 1.42 -9.72 -8.48
CA SER A 33 1.43 -10.86 -9.41
C SER A 33 2.57 -10.82 -10.44
N LEU A 34 3.13 -9.64 -10.68
CA LEU A 34 4.22 -9.38 -11.63
C LEU A 34 5.58 -9.19 -10.97
N LYS A 35 5.63 -9.34 -9.64
CA LYS A 35 6.84 -9.23 -8.83
C LYS A 35 7.79 -10.41 -9.08
N MET A 36 9.07 -10.10 -9.23
CA MET A 36 10.13 -11.09 -9.26
C MET A 36 10.88 -11.13 -7.93
N GLU A 37 11.08 -12.33 -7.44
CA GLU A 37 11.94 -12.62 -6.30
C GLU A 37 13.04 -13.60 -6.71
N THR A 38 14.19 -13.57 -6.03
CA THR A 38 15.33 -14.45 -6.35
C THR A 38 15.01 -15.92 -6.12
N GLU A 39 15.28 -16.76 -7.12
CA GLU A 39 15.11 -18.22 -7.05
C GLU A 39 16.16 -18.91 -6.17
N THR A 40 17.33 -18.29 -5.99
CA THR A 40 18.47 -18.80 -5.22
C THR A 40 18.73 -17.96 -3.97
N SER A 41 17.85 -18.09 -2.98
CA SER A 41 18.19 -17.74 -1.59
C SER A 41 18.81 -18.95 -0.91
N ALA A 42 19.88 -18.75 -0.14
CA ALA A 42 20.33 -19.78 0.78
C ALA A 42 19.18 -20.17 1.74
N PRO A 43 19.04 -21.44 2.15
CA PRO A 43 17.96 -21.86 3.04
C PRO A 43 17.97 -21.00 4.32
N GLY A 44 16.88 -20.24 4.53
CA GLY A 44 16.73 -19.29 5.65
C GLY A 44 16.90 -17.81 5.29
N GLU A 45 17.35 -17.46 4.08
CA GLU A 45 17.42 -16.07 3.62
C GLU A 45 16.13 -15.65 2.91
N GLN A 46 15.56 -14.51 3.31
CA GLN A 46 14.33 -13.99 2.69
C GLN A 46 14.58 -13.70 1.20
N PRO A 47 13.65 -14.10 0.30
CA PRO A 47 13.83 -13.93 -1.13
C PRO A 47 14.00 -12.45 -1.47
N LYS A 48 15.06 -12.15 -2.23
CA LYS A 48 15.42 -10.78 -2.56
C LYS A 48 14.57 -10.32 -3.72
N PHE A 49 13.88 -9.20 -3.53
CA PHE A 49 13.11 -8.53 -4.59
C PHE A 49 14.05 -8.09 -5.71
N LEU A 50 13.82 -8.60 -6.91
CA LEU A 50 14.59 -8.29 -8.13
C LEU A 50 13.96 -7.13 -8.90
N GLY A 51 12.63 -7.03 -8.91
CA GLY A 51 11.90 -5.99 -9.62
C GLY A 51 10.47 -6.41 -9.93
N VAL A 52 9.76 -5.59 -10.71
CA VAL A 52 8.41 -5.90 -11.23
C VAL A 52 8.49 -5.94 -12.76
N ARG A 53 7.82 -6.91 -13.39
CA ARG A 53 7.67 -6.93 -14.84
C ARG A 53 6.68 -5.86 -15.27
N GLU A 54 7.14 -4.85 -16.00
CA GLU A 54 6.25 -3.92 -16.67
C GLU A 54 5.65 -4.55 -17.93
N GLN A 55 4.33 -4.70 -17.96
CA GLN A 55 3.62 -5.37 -19.04
C GLN A 55 2.37 -4.58 -19.39
N ARG A 56 2.18 -4.29 -20.68
CA ARG A 56 0.97 -3.62 -21.18
C ARG A 56 -0.12 -4.61 -21.59
N VAL A 57 0.29 -5.82 -21.96
CA VAL A 57 -0.58 -6.84 -22.56
C VAL A 57 -1.52 -7.45 -21.51
N THR A 58 -1.06 -7.69 -20.28
CA THR A 58 -1.88 -8.32 -19.24
C THR A 58 -3.08 -7.49 -18.86
N GLY A 59 -2.91 -6.18 -18.68
CA GLY A 59 -4.03 -5.26 -18.43
C GLY A 59 -5.05 -5.25 -19.58
N VAL A 60 -4.59 -5.15 -20.83
CA VAL A 60 -5.48 -5.16 -22.01
C VAL A 60 -6.25 -6.48 -22.13
N ILE A 61 -5.59 -7.62 -21.91
CA ILE A 61 -6.23 -8.94 -21.95
C ILE A 61 -7.32 -9.06 -20.89
N VAL A 62 -7.10 -8.56 -19.67
CA VAL A 62 -8.11 -8.58 -18.60
C VAL A 62 -9.35 -7.77 -18.99
N PHE A 63 -9.18 -6.59 -19.60
CA PHE A 63 -10.32 -5.79 -20.08
C PHE A 63 -11.07 -6.46 -21.25
N ILE A 64 -10.35 -7.08 -22.19
CA ILE A 64 -10.97 -7.85 -23.29
C ILE A 64 -11.76 -9.04 -22.73
N LEU A 65 -11.17 -9.82 -21.82
CA LEU A 65 -11.83 -10.95 -21.16
C LEU A 65 -13.07 -10.51 -20.38
N THR A 66 -13.02 -9.34 -19.73
CA THR A 66 -14.18 -8.75 -19.06
C THR A 66 -15.31 -8.44 -20.06
N GLY A 67 -15.00 -7.91 -21.25
CA GLY A 67 -15.99 -7.71 -22.31
C GLY A 67 -16.57 -9.03 -22.85
N VAL A 68 -15.71 -10.04 -23.05
CA VAL A 68 -16.13 -11.38 -23.53
C VAL A 68 -16.91 -12.18 -22.46
N SER A 69 -16.78 -11.82 -21.18
CA SER A 69 -17.40 -12.54 -20.06
C SER A 69 -18.92 -12.66 -20.17
N VAL A 70 -19.59 -11.72 -20.87
CA VAL A 70 -21.04 -11.76 -21.15
C VAL A 70 -21.43 -13.04 -21.90
N PHE A 71 -20.62 -13.46 -22.88
CA PHE A 71 -20.85 -14.70 -23.63
C PHE A 71 -20.53 -15.94 -22.80
N MET A 72 -19.61 -15.83 -21.83
CA MET A 72 -19.22 -16.92 -20.93
C MET A 72 -20.10 -17.02 -19.68
N ALA A 73 -21.13 -16.16 -19.52
CA ALA A 73 -22.05 -16.17 -18.39
C ALA A 73 -22.64 -17.56 -18.04
N PRO A 74 -22.98 -18.46 -18.99
CA PRO A 74 -23.49 -19.80 -18.68
C PRO A 74 -22.48 -20.67 -17.92
N ILE A 75 -21.19 -20.40 -18.09
CA ILE A 75 -20.09 -21.10 -17.42
C ILE A 75 -19.76 -20.39 -16.09
N LEU A 76 -19.67 -19.06 -16.11
CA LEU A 76 -19.33 -18.26 -14.93
C LEU A 76 -20.35 -18.39 -13.80
N LYS A 77 -21.63 -18.67 -14.10
CA LYS A 77 -22.67 -18.88 -13.07
C LYS A 77 -22.39 -20.07 -12.14
N PHE A 78 -21.55 -21.02 -12.55
CA PHE A 78 -21.19 -22.17 -11.71
C PHE A 78 -20.18 -21.81 -10.63
N ILE A 79 -19.56 -20.62 -10.70
CA ILE A 79 -18.61 -20.16 -9.70
C ILE A 79 -19.39 -19.62 -8.50
N PRO A 80 -19.28 -20.24 -7.31
CA PRO A 80 -20.04 -19.82 -6.15
C PRO A 80 -19.48 -18.49 -5.59
N MET A 81 -20.38 -17.55 -5.24
CA MET A 81 -20.02 -16.26 -4.66
C MET A 81 -19.08 -16.33 -3.42
N PRO A 82 -19.20 -17.31 -2.50
CA PRO A 82 -18.27 -17.49 -1.40
C PRO A 82 -16.79 -17.59 -1.81
N VAL A 83 -16.49 -18.19 -2.97
CA VAL A 83 -15.12 -18.29 -3.47
C VAL A 83 -14.58 -16.92 -3.85
N LEU A 84 -15.41 -16.07 -4.49
CA LEU A 84 -15.02 -14.71 -4.84
C LEU A 84 -14.75 -13.85 -3.59
N TYR A 85 -15.57 -13.97 -2.55
CA TYR A 85 -15.30 -13.29 -1.27
C TYR A 85 -13.98 -13.74 -0.64
N GLY A 86 -13.63 -15.03 -0.74
CA GLY A 86 -12.32 -15.53 -0.32
C GLY A 86 -11.16 -14.87 -1.07
N VAL A 87 -11.26 -14.73 -2.39
CA VAL A 87 -10.25 -14.06 -3.22
C VAL A 87 -10.17 -12.56 -2.88
N PHE A 88 -11.30 -11.87 -2.70
CA PHE A 88 -11.31 -10.47 -2.27
C PHE A 88 -10.67 -10.27 -0.89
N LEU A 89 -10.95 -11.16 0.06
CA LEU A 89 -10.32 -11.13 1.38
C LEU A 89 -8.80 -11.33 1.28
N TYR A 90 -8.35 -12.31 0.48
CA TYR A 90 -6.94 -12.54 0.21
C TYR A 90 -6.26 -11.30 -0.38
N MET A 91 -6.83 -10.70 -1.43
CA MET A 91 -6.29 -9.48 -2.04
C MET A 91 -6.26 -8.32 -1.04
N GLY A 92 -7.28 -8.18 -0.20
CA GLY A 92 -7.31 -7.20 0.88
C GLY A 92 -6.14 -7.37 1.84
N VAL A 93 -5.96 -8.58 2.40
CA VAL A 93 -4.87 -8.87 3.34
C VAL A 93 -3.49 -8.76 2.68
N ALA A 94 -3.34 -9.27 1.46
CA ALA A 94 -2.09 -9.19 0.72
C ALA A 94 -1.70 -7.74 0.43
N SER A 95 -2.66 -6.87 0.10
CA SER A 95 -2.39 -5.44 -0.15
C SER A 95 -1.91 -4.67 1.09
N LEU A 96 -2.16 -5.20 2.29
CA LEU A 96 -1.68 -4.63 3.55
C LEU A 96 -0.24 -5.05 3.86
N ASN A 97 0.28 -6.10 3.24
CA ASN A 97 1.67 -6.52 3.40
C ASN A 97 2.60 -5.52 2.72
N GLY A 98 3.65 -5.10 3.43
CA GLY A 98 4.59 -4.09 2.95
C GLY A 98 4.17 -2.64 3.22
N VAL A 99 3.01 -2.42 3.84
CA VAL A 99 2.63 -1.09 4.36
C VAL A 99 3.31 -0.87 5.71
N GLN A 100 4.22 0.12 5.78
CA GLN A 100 4.96 0.45 7.01
C GLN A 100 4.07 0.73 8.23
N PHE A 101 2.87 1.28 8.01
CA PHE A 101 1.89 1.45 9.09
C PHE A 101 1.50 0.11 9.74
N MET A 102 1.26 -0.94 8.95
CA MET A 102 0.91 -2.27 9.46
C MET A 102 2.06 -2.92 10.23
N ASP A 103 3.29 -2.74 9.76
CA ASP A 103 4.47 -3.26 10.47
C ASP A 103 4.65 -2.58 11.82
N ARG A 104 4.45 -1.26 11.88
CA ARG A 104 4.48 -0.51 13.14
C ARG A 104 3.28 -0.79 14.05
N LEU A 105 2.13 -1.15 13.49
CA LEU A 105 0.96 -1.59 14.25
C LEU A 105 1.24 -2.94 14.94
N LYS A 106 1.82 -3.90 14.21
CA LYS A 106 2.28 -5.18 14.77
C LYS A 106 3.32 -4.97 15.88
N LEU A 107 4.18 -3.96 15.72
CA LEU A 107 5.18 -3.58 16.72
C LEU A 107 4.57 -3.17 18.07
N LEU A 108 3.34 -2.64 18.10
CA LEU A 108 2.65 -2.31 19.36
C LEU A 108 2.36 -3.56 20.22
N LEU A 109 2.09 -4.68 19.55
CA LEU A 109 1.71 -5.94 20.18
C LEU A 109 2.91 -6.86 20.44
N MET A 110 4.10 -6.48 19.96
CA MET A 110 5.29 -7.30 20.03
C MET A 110 6.12 -6.98 21.28
N PRO A 111 6.54 -7.97 22.07
CA PRO A 111 7.44 -7.73 23.20
C PRO A 111 8.84 -7.34 22.71
N LEU A 112 9.50 -6.45 23.46
CA LEU A 112 10.83 -5.87 23.16
C LEU A 112 11.91 -6.90 22.77
N LYS A 113 11.82 -8.13 23.29
CA LYS A 113 12.80 -9.20 23.05
C LYS A 113 12.75 -9.81 21.65
N HIS A 114 11.58 -9.77 20.99
CA HIS A 114 11.39 -10.40 19.68
C HIS A 114 11.36 -9.38 18.54
N GLN A 115 11.72 -8.13 18.84
CA GLN A 115 11.53 -7.04 17.92
C GLN A 115 12.46 -7.19 16.69
N PRO A 116 11.91 -7.15 15.47
CA PRO A 116 12.71 -7.25 14.26
C PRO A 116 13.62 -6.03 14.09
N ASP A 117 14.71 -6.24 13.36
CA ASP A 117 15.78 -5.27 13.14
C ASP A 117 15.39 -4.22 12.08
N PHE A 118 14.39 -3.39 12.37
CA PHE A 118 14.01 -2.27 11.51
C PHE A 118 14.96 -1.09 11.67
N ILE A 119 15.28 -0.42 10.56
CA ILE A 119 16.27 0.68 10.51
C ILE A 119 15.82 1.90 11.33
N TYR A 120 14.52 2.18 11.36
CA TYR A 120 13.97 3.30 12.11
C TYR A 120 14.06 3.09 13.62
N LEU A 121 14.03 1.85 14.11
CA LEU A 121 14.17 1.52 15.54
C LEU A 121 15.57 1.81 16.09
N ARG A 122 16.58 1.83 15.20
CA ARG A 122 17.96 2.15 15.57
C ARG A 122 18.17 3.64 15.82
N HIS A 123 17.37 4.49 15.17
CA HIS A 123 17.56 5.94 15.16
C HIS A 123 16.51 6.68 16.01
N VAL A 124 15.34 6.09 16.23
CA VAL A 124 14.21 6.72 16.92
C VAL A 124 13.82 5.88 18.14
N PRO A 125 13.66 6.49 19.33
CA PRO A 125 13.26 5.75 20.53
C PRO A 125 11.84 5.20 20.40
N LEU A 126 11.63 3.96 20.88
CA LEU A 126 10.36 3.23 20.77
C LEU A 126 9.12 4.01 21.23
N ARG A 127 9.25 4.79 22.31
CA ARG A 127 8.15 5.61 22.84
C ARG A 127 7.62 6.60 21.79
N ARG A 128 8.52 7.20 21.00
CA ARG A 128 8.14 8.12 19.91
C ARG A 128 7.48 7.37 18.76
N VAL A 129 7.96 6.16 18.44
CA VAL A 129 7.33 5.30 17.43
C VAL A 129 5.90 4.93 17.82
N HIS A 130 5.68 4.52 19.08
CA HIS A 130 4.35 4.20 19.60
C HIS A 130 3.42 5.42 19.64
N LEU A 131 3.93 6.60 20.01
CA LEU A 131 3.14 7.84 19.98
C LEU A 131 2.73 8.20 18.55
N PHE A 132 3.64 8.04 17.59
CA PHE A 132 3.39 8.32 16.17
C PHE A 132 2.34 7.37 15.60
N THR A 133 2.46 6.06 15.85
CA THR A 133 1.47 5.09 15.38
C THR A 133 0.12 5.29 16.04
N PHE A 134 0.07 5.61 17.33
CA PHE A 134 -1.17 5.94 18.01
C PHE A 134 -1.89 7.12 17.35
N LEU A 135 -1.16 8.20 17.03
CA LEU A 135 -1.72 9.33 16.31
C LEU A 135 -2.25 8.94 14.93
N GLN A 136 -1.55 8.08 14.19
CA GLN A 136 -2.01 7.55 12.90
C GLN A 136 -3.28 6.71 13.03
N VAL A 137 -3.38 5.86 14.08
CA VAL A 137 -4.58 5.07 14.36
C VAL A 137 -5.77 5.98 14.67
N VAL A 138 -5.57 7.05 15.44
CA VAL A 138 -6.62 8.06 15.70
C VAL A 138 -7.05 8.74 14.40
N CYS A 139 -6.11 9.13 13.53
CA CYS A 139 -6.44 9.70 12.23
C CYS A 139 -7.25 8.72 11.37
N LEU A 140 -6.86 7.45 11.33
CA LEU A 140 -7.57 6.40 10.59
C LEU A 140 -8.99 6.18 11.15
N ALA A 141 -9.15 6.16 12.48
CA ALA A 141 -10.45 6.03 13.13
C ALA A 141 -11.37 7.22 12.80
N LEU A 142 -10.84 8.45 12.81
CA LEU A 142 -11.59 9.63 12.39
C LEU A 142 -12.03 9.55 10.93
N LEU A 143 -11.13 9.13 10.02
CA LEU A 143 -11.47 8.91 8.61
C LEU A 143 -12.54 7.82 8.46
N TRP A 144 -12.46 6.74 9.24
CA TRP A 144 -13.43 5.66 9.23
C TRP A 144 -14.82 6.13 9.64
N ILE A 145 -14.92 6.85 10.76
CA ILE A 145 -16.18 7.42 11.26
C ILE A 145 -16.78 8.36 10.20
N LEU A 146 -15.98 9.28 9.66
CA LEU A 146 -16.42 10.21 8.62
C LEU A 146 -16.86 9.47 7.35
N LYS A 147 -16.15 8.42 6.94
CA LYS A 147 -16.48 7.58 5.79
C LYS A 147 -17.80 6.81 5.95
N SER A 148 -18.17 6.46 7.18
CA SER A 148 -19.45 5.84 7.53
C SER A 148 -20.63 6.83 7.50
N THR A 149 -20.38 8.14 7.46
CA THR A 149 -21.42 9.16 7.34
C THR A 149 -21.66 9.60 5.89
N VAL A 150 -22.73 10.35 5.65
CA VAL A 150 -23.06 10.97 4.35
C VAL A 150 -21.96 11.93 3.87
N ALA A 151 -21.09 12.40 4.77
CA ALA A 151 -19.95 13.25 4.46
C ALA A 151 -18.87 12.57 3.59
N ALA A 152 -19.01 11.27 3.27
CA ALA A 152 -18.09 10.54 2.39
C ALA A 152 -17.91 11.20 1.00
N ILE A 153 -18.84 12.04 0.53
CA ILE A 153 -18.69 12.80 -0.72
C ILE A 153 -17.52 13.80 -0.64
N ILE A 154 -17.21 14.30 0.56
CA ILE A 154 -16.15 15.30 0.83
C ILE A 154 -14.77 14.61 1.03
N PHE A 155 -14.67 13.31 0.74
CA PHE A 155 -13.46 12.51 0.92
C PHE A 155 -12.15 13.15 0.39
N PRO A 156 -12.11 13.83 -0.78
CA PRO A 156 -10.90 14.50 -1.24
C PRO A 156 -10.39 15.59 -0.28
N VAL A 157 -11.30 16.37 0.32
CA VAL A 157 -10.96 17.40 1.31
C VAL A 157 -10.47 16.76 2.60
N MET A 158 -11.02 15.60 2.98
CA MET A 158 -10.54 14.84 4.14
C MET A 158 -9.10 14.38 3.97
N ILE A 159 -8.70 13.93 2.76
CA ILE A 159 -7.30 13.57 2.49
C ILE A 159 -6.40 14.81 2.60
N LEU A 160 -6.83 15.96 2.08
CA LEU A 160 -6.08 17.21 2.24
C LEU A 160 -5.92 17.59 3.73
N ALA A 161 -6.93 17.37 4.55
CA ALA A 161 -6.84 17.60 6.00
C ALA A 161 -5.76 16.72 6.66
N LEU A 162 -5.54 15.48 6.18
CA LEU A 162 -4.44 14.64 6.67
C LEU A 162 -3.05 15.24 6.40
N VAL A 163 -2.90 15.97 5.28
CA VAL A 163 -1.66 16.70 4.98
C VAL A 163 -1.44 17.82 6.00
N ALA A 164 -2.51 18.51 6.40
CA ALA A 164 -2.44 19.51 7.46
C ALA A 164 -2.10 18.89 8.83
N VAL A 165 -2.70 17.74 9.17
CA VAL A 165 -2.33 16.98 10.37
C VAL A 165 -0.86 16.58 10.32
N ARG A 166 -0.37 16.12 9.17
CA ARG A 166 1.04 15.79 8.99
C ARG A 166 1.96 16.98 9.22
N LYS A 167 1.54 18.17 8.81
CA LYS A 167 2.27 19.41 9.08
C LYS A 167 2.25 19.78 10.57
N ALA A 168 1.12 19.56 11.25
CA ALA A 168 1.01 19.78 12.69
C ALA A 168 1.94 18.84 13.51
N MET A 169 2.25 17.65 12.98
CA MET A 169 3.19 16.73 13.63
C MET A 169 4.62 17.25 13.70
N ASP A 170 5.00 18.23 12.88
CA ASP A 170 6.31 18.90 12.95
C ASP A 170 6.49 19.68 14.28
N TYR A 171 5.41 20.01 14.98
CA TYR A 171 5.48 20.65 16.31
C TYR A 171 5.70 19.65 17.45
N LEU A 172 5.30 18.39 17.27
CA LEU A 172 5.35 17.34 18.30
C LEU A 172 6.62 16.46 18.20
N PHE A 173 7.16 16.32 16.99
CA PHE A 173 8.31 15.46 16.69
C PHE A 173 9.45 16.25 16.07
N SER A 174 10.69 15.85 16.38
CA SER A 174 11.87 16.39 15.70
C SER A 174 11.86 15.98 14.22
N GLN A 175 12.38 16.85 13.35
CA GLN A 175 12.56 16.57 11.92
C GLN A 175 13.40 15.32 11.69
N HIS A 176 14.37 15.05 12.58
CA HIS A 176 15.15 13.83 12.55
C HIS A 176 14.24 12.59 12.70
N ASP A 177 13.38 12.54 13.71
CA ASP A 177 12.51 11.39 13.97
C ASP A 177 11.49 11.17 12.84
N LEU A 178 10.93 12.26 12.32
CA LEU A 178 9.99 12.24 11.20
C LEU A 178 10.63 11.72 9.91
N SER A 179 11.89 12.08 9.62
CA SER A 179 12.59 11.58 8.44
C SER A 179 12.76 10.04 8.46
N PHE A 180 12.94 9.42 9.62
CA PHE A 180 13.03 7.95 9.69
C PHE A 180 11.66 7.27 9.67
N LEU A 181 10.62 7.92 10.19
CA LEU A 181 9.26 7.38 10.30
C LEU A 181 8.39 7.59 9.07
N ASP A 182 8.74 8.55 8.20
CA ASP A 182 7.86 9.00 7.12
C ASP A 182 8.56 9.26 5.77
N ASP A 183 9.89 9.12 5.66
CA ASP A 183 10.53 9.25 4.34
C ASP A 183 10.09 8.16 3.38
N VAL A 184 9.84 8.61 2.15
CA VAL A 184 9.44 7.84 0.96
C VAL A 184 10.51 6.85 0.49
N ILE A 185 11.75 6.93 1.01
CA ILE A 185 12.84 6.06 0.58
C ILE A 185 12.62 4.63 1.09
N PRO A 186 12.57 3.60 0.21
CA PRO A 186 12.36 2.21 0.60
C PRO A 186 13.36 1.77 1.67
N GLU A 187 12.89 1.05 2.70
CA GLU A 187 13.75 0.55 3.78
C GLU A 187 14.91 -0.30 3.26
N LYS A 188 14.67 -1.08 2.18
CA LYS A 188 15.70 -1.89 1.52
C LYS A 188 16.88 -1.03 1.03
N ASP A 189 16.61 0.16 0.53
CA ASP A 189 17.64 1.07 0.02
C ASP A 189 18.33 1.84 1.14
N LYS A 190 17.61 2.15 2.24
CA LYS A 190 18.23 2.68 3.47
C LYS A 190 19.21 1.67 4.07
N LYS A 191 18.84 0.37 4.14
CA LYS A 191 19.70 -0.70 4.69
C LYS A 191 20.99 -0.84 3.89
N LYS A 192 20.87 -0.91 2.56
CA LYS A 192 22.02 -0.98 1.65
C LYS A 192 22.96 0.23 1.82
N LYS A 193 22.42 1.44 1.86
CA LYS A 193 23.22 2.68 2.04
C LYS A 193 23.93 2.72 3.40
N GLU A 194 23.30 2.24 4.47
CA GLU A 194 23.96 2.12 5.78
C GLU A 194 25.06 1.07 5.79
N ASP A 195 24.81 -0.10 5.21
CA ASP A 195 25.79 -1.18 5.13
C ASP A 195 27.00 -0.75 4.28
N GLU A 196 26.79 0.00 3.20
CA GLU A 196 27.86 0.62 2.41
C GLU A 196 28.64 1.67 3.21
N LYS A 197 27.95 2.55 3.95
CA LYS A 197 28.62 3.55 4.82
C LYS A 197 29.45 2.88 5.92
N LYS A 198 28.96 1.81 6.53
CA LYS A 198 29.73 1.03 7.52
C LYS A 198 30.93 0.35 6.91
N LYS A 199 30.80 -0.22 5.69
CA LYS A 199 31.93 -0.79 4.95
C LYS A 199 32.99 0.27 4.61
N LYS A 200 32.58 1.48 4.23
CA LYS A 200 33.50 2.61 3.97
C LYS A 200 34.20 3.14 5.23
N LYS A 201 33.58 3.06 6.41
CA LYS A 201 34.21 3.43 7.69
C LYS A 201 35.15 2.36 8.25
N LYS A 202 35.08 1.13 7.74
CA LYS A 202 35.93 0.00 8.14
C LYS A 202 37.14 -0.22 7.21
N LYS A 203 37.17 0.48 6.07
CA LYS A 203 38.35 0.61 5.20
C LYS A 203 39.06 1.91 5.55
#